data_AF-L8P4P7-F1
#
_entry.id   AF-L8P4P7-F1
#
_cell.length_a   1.000
_cell.length_b   1.000
_cell.length_c   1.000
_cell.angle_alpha   90.00
_cell.angle_beta   90.00
_cell.angle_gamma   90.00
#
_symmetry.space_group_name_H-M   'P 1'
#
loop_
_entity.id
_entity.type
_entity.pdbx_description
1 polymer ?
#
loop_
_entity_poly.entity_id
_entity_poly.type
_entity_poly.pdbx_seq_one_letter_code
_entity_poly.pdbx_strand_id
1 'polypeptide(L)'
;MTVTKLLRPALAATFLASVTACGASSVPDVSASTTTGSGPADMHRSANPERPVTATMPDVIGGNAGRAYEQMSSELDMTFEDASGQDRPVDDPAEWKICNSQPGPNQQIIDFPVVFGVVRVSESCKDKTPK
;
A
#
# COMPACT_ATOMS: atom_id res chain seq x y z
N MET A 1 39.26 -22.91 -2.51
CA MET A 1 38.50 -24.15 -2.27
C MET A 1 38.57 -24.49 -0.79
N THR A 2 37.50 -24.24 -0.04
CA THR A 2 37.26 -24.86 1.28
C THR A 2 35.78 -24.71 1.59
N VAL A 3 35.05 -25.80 1.42
CA VAL A 3 33.62 -25.98 1.68
C VAL A 3 33.45 -26.37 3.15
N THR A 4 32.65 -25.63 3.90
CA THR A 4 32.26 -26.02 5.27
C THR A 4 30.81 -26.51 5.28
N LYS A 5 30.66 -27.74 5.79
CA LYS A 5 29.51 -28.63 5.75
C LYS A 5 28.25 -28.08 6.41
N LEU A 6 27.12 -28.40 5.76
CA LEU A 6 25.75 -28.46 6.27
C LEU A 6 25.65 -29.05 7.68
N LEU A 7 24.81 -28.45 8.53
CA LEU A 7 24.09 -29.15 9.59
C LEU A 7 22.66 -28.56 9.74
N ARG A 8 21.67 -29.33 9.28
CA ARG A 8 20.25 -29.16 9.59
C ARG A 8 19.93 -30.03 10.83
N PRO A 9 19.10 -29.55 11.76
CA PRO A 9 18.21 -30.43 12.50
C PRO A 9 16.76 -30.11 12.14
N ALA A 10 16.13 -31.06 11.44
CA ALA A 10 14.69 -31.14 11.33
C ALA A 10 14.11 -31.54 12.68
N LEU A 11 13.12 -30.81 13.18
CA LEU A 11 12.31 -31.22 14.33
C LEU A 11 10.83 -31.09 13.99
N ALA A 12 10.27 -32.28 13.75
CA ALA A 12 8.92 -32.79 13.95
C ALA A 12 7.73 -31.80 13.91
N ALA A 13 6.83 -32.11 12.96
CA ALA A 13 5.49 -31.60 12.85
C ALA A 13 4.60 -32.04 14.03
N THR A 14 3.74 -31.13 14.50
CA THR A 14 2.50 -31.46 15.21
C THR A 14 1.36 -30.69 14.57
N PHE A 15 0.61 -31.37 13.70
CA PHE A 15 -0.71 -30.96 13.25
C PHE A 15 -1.72 -31.23 14.37
N LEU A 16 -2.44 -30.20 14.80
CA LEU A 16 -3.71 -30.36 15.53
C LEU A 16 -4.82 -29.78 14.64
N ALA A 17 -5.52 -30.68 13.96
CA ALA A 17 -6.74 -30.38 13.23
C ALA A 17 -7.91 -30.32 14.22
N SER A 18 -8.54 -29.16 14.36
CA SER A 18 -9.84 -29.03 15.01
C SER A 18 -10.87 -28.69 13.95
N VAL A 19 -11.61 -29.71 13.52
CA VAL A 19 -12.77 -29.61 12.62
C VAL A 19 -14.00 -29.44 13.51
N THR A 20 -14.58 -28.23 13.54
CA THR A 20 -15.90 -28.01 14.14
C THR A 20 -16.93 -28.11 13.03
N ALA A 21 -17.50 -29.31 12.86
CA ALA A 21 -18.66 -29.55 12.01
C ALA A 21 -19.92 -29.65 12.88
N CYS A 22 -20.84 -28.71 12.69
CA CYS A 22 -22.25 -28.75 13.08
C CYS A 22 -22.96 -27.76 12.12
N GLY A 23 -24.00 -28.07 11.37
CA GLY A 23 -24.83 -29.24 11.18
C GLY A 23 -25.79 -28.91 10.03
N ALA A 24 -26.33 -29.93 9.36
CA ALA A 24 -27.19 -29.78 8.20
C ALA A 24 -28.66 -29.47 8.55
N SER A 25 -29.29 -28.76 7.61
CA SER A 25 -30.72 -28.80 7.23
C SER A 25 -31.76 -28.11 8.11
N SER A 26 -32.38 -27.07 7.53
CA SER A 26 -33.75 -27.15 7.00
C SER A 26 -34.06 -25.95 6.09
N VAL A 27 -34.51 -26.23 4.86
CA VAL A 27 -35.28 -25.34 3.95
C VAL A 27 -36.52 -26.18 3.62
N PRO A 28 -37.76 -25.66 3.46
CA PRO A 28 -38.10 -24.31 2.98
C PRO A 28 -39.25 -23.61 3.73
N ASP A 29 -39.40 -22.31 3.50
CA ASP A 29 -40.75 -21.75 3.38
C ASP A 29 -40.77 -20.64 2.33
N VAL A 30 -41.66 -20.82 1.35
CA VAL A 30 -42.00 -19.82 0.35
C VAL A 30 -43.01 -18.89 1.00
N SER A 31 -42.67 -17.62 1.13
CA SER A 31 -43.67 -16.56 1.19
C SER A 31 -43.25 -15.42 0.29
N ALA A 32 -43.73 -15.51 -0.95
CA ALA A 32 -43.97 -14.32 -1.74
C ALA A 32 -45.13 -13.55 -1.09
N SER A 33 -44.87 -12.35 -0.61
CA SER A 33 -45.83 -11.25 -0.58
C SER A 33 -45.09 -9.92 -0.45
N THR A 34 -44.98 -9.28 -1.61
CA THR A 34 -45.02 -7.83 -1.87
C THR A 34 -45.14 -6.91 -0.66
N THR A 35 -44.23 -5.93 -0.56
CA THR A 35 -44.56 -4.49 -0.46
C THR A 35 -43.34 -3.65 -0.77
N THR A 36 -43.55 -2.70 -1.68
CA THR A 36 -42.74 -1.52 -1.97
C THR A 36 -42.07 -0.93 -0.73
N GLY A 37 -40.75 -0.99 -0.71
CA GLY A 37 -39.91 -0.19 0.16
C GLY A 37 -38.70 0.24 -0.64
N SER A 38 -38.81 1.36 -1.36
CA SER A 38 -37.65 2.14 -1.76
C SER A 38 -37.00 2.68 -0.48
N GLY A 39 -36.28 1.82 0.22
CA GLY A 39 -35.27 2.21 1.20
C GLY A 39 -34.18 3.00 0.47
N PRO A 40 -33.55 3.98 1.13
CA PRO A 40 -32.73 4.95 0.44
C PRO A 40 -31.62 4.23 -0.30
N ALA A 41 -31.37 4.68 -1.53
CA ALA A 41 -30.12 4.41 -2.21
C ALA A 41 -29.00 4.50 -1.18
N ASP A 42 -28.20 3.44 -1.09
CA ASP A 42 -26.98 3.39 -0.32
C ASP A 42 -26.26 4.75 -0.44
N MET A 43 -26.36 5.57 0.61
CA MET A 43 -25.44 6.65 0.88
C MET A 43 -24.11 6.03 1.34
N HIS A 44 -23.57 5.13 0.52
CA HIS A 44 -22.16 4.79 0.55
C HIS A 44 -21.44 5.69 -0.46
N ARG A 45 -21.54 7.00 -0.30
CA ARG A 45 -20.52 7.91 -0.83
C ARG A 45 -20.54 9.28 -0.16
N SER A 46 -19.33 9.72 0.17
CA SER A 46 -18.91 11.07 0.55
C SER A 46 -19.27 11.49 1.98
N ALA A 47 -18.32 11.78 2.84
CA ALA A 47 -16.88 11.83 2.71
C ALA A 47 -16.32 11.64 4.12
N ASN A 48 -15.26 10.86 4.29
CA ASN A 48 -14.41 11.11 5.45
C ASN A 48 -13.96 12.56 5.28
N PRO A 49 -14.29 13.49 6.19
CA PRO A 49 -13.74 14.83 6.10
C PRO A 49 -12.23 14.62 6.15
N GLU A 50 -11.54 15.01 5.09
CA GLU A 50 -10.08 14.97 4.99
C GLU A 50 -9.56 15.44 6.34
N ARG A 51 -9.05 14.48 7.12
CA ARG A 51 -8.44 14.81 8.40
C ARG A 51 -7.36 15.81 8.02
N PRO A 52 -7.34 17.03 8.58
CA PRO A 52 -6.24 17.94 8.32
C PRO A 52 -4.97 17.17 8.66
N VAL A 53 -4.19 16.82 7.64
CA VAL A 53 -3.00 16.02 7.84
C VAL A 53 -1.98 17.01 8.38
N THR A 54 -1.90 17.16 9.69
CA THR A 54 -0.86 18.02 10.29
C THR A 54 0.50 17.32 10.28
N ALA A 55 0.70 16.33 9.40
CA ALA A 55 1.93 15.59 9.26
C ALA A 55 2.93 16.42 8.45
N THR A 56 4.19 16.38 8.87
CA THR A 56 5.30 16.95 8.12
C THR A 56 5.91 15.88 7.23
N MET A 57 6.16 16.23 5.98
CA MET A 57 6.82 15.38 5.01
C MET A 57 8.24 15.07 5.47
N PRO A 58 8.61 13.80 5.71
CA PRO A 58 9.98 13.46 6.04
C PRO A 58 10.92 13.72 4.87
N ASP A 59 12.20 13.96 5.17
CA ASP A 59 13.23 13.98 4.13
C ASP A 59 13.62 12.54 3.75
N VAL A 60 13.08 12.08 2.62
CA VAL A 60 13.31 10.73 2.07
C VAL A 60 14.08 10.77 0.75
N ILE A 61 14.58 11.94 0.35
CA ILE A 61 15.29 12.12 -0.92
C ILE A 61 16.59 11.30 -0.93
N GLY A 62 16.83 10.60 -2.04
CA GLY A 62 17.95 9.67 -2.20
C GLY A 62 17.73 8.31 -1.53
N GLY A 63 16.66 8.14 -0.74
CA GLY A 63 16.28 6.89 -0.11
C GLY A 63 15.58 5.91 -1.07
N ASN A 64 15.36 4.69 -0.57
CA ASN A 64 14.59 3.66 -1.27
C ASN A 64 13.08 3.94 -1.17
N ALA A 65 12.34 3.80 -2.27
CA ALA A 65 10.92 4.14 -2.31
C ALA A 65 10.05 3.15 -1.52
N GLY A 66 10.33 1.85 -1.57
CA GLY A 66 9.64 0.85 -0.74
C GLY A 66 9.81 1.10 0.76
N ARG A 67 11.03 1.46 1.19
CA ARG A 67 11.27 1.81 2.59
C ARG A 67 10.53 3.08 3.02
N ALA A 68 10.45 4.10 2.15
CA ALA A 68 9.69 5.31 2.44
C ALA A 68 8.19 5.00 2.57
N TYR A 69 7.66 4.15 1.68
CA TYR A 69 6.27 3.68 1.73
C TYR A 69 5.94 3.01 3.09
N GLU A 70 6.80 2.11 3.56
CA GLU A 70 6.65 1.46 4.87
C GLU A 70 6.73 2.45 6.04
N GLN A 71 7.66 3.42 5.98
CA GLN A 71 7.89 4.40 7.05
C GLN A 71 6.76 5.42 7.18
N MET A 72 6.19 5.84 6.07
CA MET A 72 5.16 6.88 6.04
C MET A 72 3.76 6.34 6.34
N SER A 73 3.64 5.04 6.64
CA SER A 73 2.39 4.28 6.70
C SER A 73 1.78 4.07 5.32
N SER A 74 1.57 2.80 4.96
CA SER A 74 0.87 2.39 3.74
C SER A 74 -0.59 2.90 3.65
N GLU A 75 -1.11 3.48 4.74
CA GLU A 75 -2.45 4.10 4.77
C GLU A 75 -2.49 5.51 4.19
N LEU A 76 -1.34 6.19 4.01
CA LEU A 76 -1.31 7.45 3.28
C LEU A 76 -1.49 7.19 1.78
N ASP A 77 -2.31 8.02 1.14
CA ASP A 77 -2.44 7.98 -0.31
C ASP A 77 -1.13 8.49 -0.94
N MET A 78 -0.38 7.57 -1.54
CA MET A 78 0.96 7.79 -2.08
C MET A 78 1.04 7.31 -3.53
N THR A 79 1.69 8.09 -4.38
CA THR A 79 1.94 7.74 -5.78
C THR A 79 3.44 7.83 -6.07
N PHE A 80 3.96 6.85 -6.81
CA PHE A 80 5.35 6.85 -7.29
C PHE A 80 5.37 6.97 -8.82
N GLU A 81 6.11 7.94 -9.33
CA GLU A 81 6.21 8.24 -10.77
C GLU A 81 7.66 8.18 -11.24
N ASP A 82 7.91 7.60 -12.42
CA ASP A 82 9.25 7.53 -13.00
C ASP A 82 9.74 8.90 -13.49
N ALA A 83 10.59 9.54 -12.68
CA ALA A 83 11.19 10.83 -12.96
C ALA A 83 12.34 10.77 -13.98
N SER A 84 12.71 9.58 -14.48
CA SER A 84 13.77 9.44 -15.50
C SER A 84 13.35 10.00 -16.87
N GLY A 85 12.03 10.16 -17.10
CA GLY A 85 11.45 10.55 -18.38
C GLY A 85 11.23 9.37 -19.35
N GLN A 86 11.27 8.14 -18.82
CA GLN A 86 10.94 6.92 -19.57
C GLN A 86 9.52 6.44 -19.32
N ASP A 87 8.77 7.09 -18.41
CA ASP A 87 7.38 6.82 -18.07
C ASP A 87 7.10 5.34 -17.74
N ARG A 88 8.07 4.69 -17.07
CA ARG A 88 7.94 3.28 -16.67
C ARG A 88 6.99 3.16 -15.47
N PRO A 89 6.17 2.10 -15.40
CA PRO A 89 5.37 1.82 -14.23
C PRO A 89 6.27 1.48 -13.03
N VAL A 90 5.85 1.92 -11.84
CA VAL A 90 6.53 1.67 -10.56
C VAL A 90 5.78 0.58 -9.79
N ASP A 91 5.89 -0.67 -10.26
CA ASP A 91 5.13 -1.80 -9.70
C ASP A 91 5.70 -2.31 -8.37
N ASP A 92 7.02 -2.28 -8.22
CA ASP A 92 7.72 -2.67 -6.99
C ASP A 92 8.60 -1.50 -6.52
N PRO A 93 8.11 -0.65 -5.58
CA PRO A 93 8.85 0.50 -5.08
C PRO A 93 10.21 0.15 -4.46
N ALA A 94 10.47 -1.10 -4.06
CA ALA A 94 11.77 -1.50 -3.52
C ALA A 94 12.90 -1.43 -4.57
N GLU A 95 12.59 -1.44 -5.86
CA GLU A 95 13.55 -1.35 -6.97
C GLU A 95 13.89 0.11 -7.38
N TRP A 96 13.39 1.09 -6.62
CA TRP A 96 13.45 2.50 -6.97
C TRP A 96 14.03 3.38 -5.85
N LYS A 97 14.60 4.50 -6.27
CA LYS A 97 15.18 5.54 -5.43
C LYS A 97 14.42 6.85 -5.61
N ILE A 98 14.09 7.52 -4.52
CA ILE A 98 13.38 8.81 -4.52
C ILE A 98 14.32 9.94 -4.92
N CYS A 99 13.87 10.78 -5.85
CA CYS A 99 14.60 11.95 -6.32
C CYS A 99 13.92 13.27 -5.98
N ASN A 100 12.60 13.27 -5.86
CA ASN A 100 11.82 14.42 -5.41
C ASN A 100 10.52 13.95 -4.77
N SER A 101 9.85 14.87 -4.07
CA SER A 101 8.55 14.63 -3.49
C SER A 101 7.67 15.87 -3.56
N GLN A 102 6.36 15.66 -3.62
CA GLN A 102 5.34 16.68 -3.48
C GLN A 102 4.34 16.21 -2.39
N PRO A 103 4.20 16.94 -1.28
CA PRO A 103 4.99 18.12 -0.90
C PRO A 103 6.49 17.80 -0.71
N GLY A 104 7.33 18.84 -0.69
CA GLY A 104 8.77 18.69 -0.53
C GLY A 104 9.17 18.32 0.91
N PRO A 105 10.44 17.95 1.14
CA PRO A 105 10.94 17.63 2.48
C PRO A 105 10.65 18.74 3.49
N ASN A 106 10.24 18.35 4.69
CA ASN A 106 9.89 19.23 5.81
C ASN A 106 8.71 20.18 5.56
N GLN A 107 7.97 20.01 4.46
CA GLN A 107 6.73 20.73 4.22
C GLN A 107 5.54 20.01 4.87
N GLN A 108 4.47 20.74 5.17
CA GLN A 108 3.24 20.13 5.66
C GLN A 108 2.54 19.39 4.53
N ILE A 109 2.01 18.20 4.84
CA ILE A 109 1.14 17.44 3.94
C ILE A 109 -0.26 18.04 4.08
N ILE A 110 -0.67 18.92 3.18
CA ILE A 110 -1.99 19.58 3.27
C ILE A 110 -3.01 18.96 2.32
N ASP A 111 -2.56 18.08 1.44
CA ASP A 111 -3.30 17.48 0.33
C ASP A 111 -2.74 16.10 -0.04
N PHE A 112 -3.57 15.30 -0.70
CA PHE A 112 -3.26 13.96 -1.20
C PHE A 112 -3.57 13.85 -2.71
N PRO A 113 -2.91 12.92 -3.44
CA PRO A 113 -1.88 12.01 -2.95
C PRO A 113 -0.53 12.70 -2.72
N VAL A 114 0.29 12.12 -1.85
CA VAL A 114 1.71 12.46 -1.77
C VAL A 114 2.43 11.83 -2.96
N VAL A 115 3.08 12.65 -3.79
CA VAL A 115 3.71 12.19 -5.04
C VAL A 115 5.22 12.11 -4.85
N PHE A 116 5.81 11.00 -5.29
CA PHE A 116 7.26 10.80 -5.30
C PHE A 116 7.76 10.58 -6.72
N GLY A 117 8.67 11.45 -7.17
CA GLY A 117 9.45 11.19 -8.38
C GLY A 117 10.60 10.24 -8.07
N VAL A 118 10.65 9.11 -8.76
CA VAL A 118 11.62 8.05 -8.53
C VAL A 118 12.41 7.69 -9.79
N VAL A 119 13.59 7.10 -9.60
CA VAL A 119 14.40 6.49 -10.67
C VAL A 119 14.82 5.09 -10.24
N ARG A 120 15.29 4.24 -11.16
CA ARG A 120 15.83 2.93 -10.77
C ARG A 120 17.01 3.13 -9.81
N VAL A 121 17.22 2.20 -8.88
CA VAL A 121 18.32 2.30 -7.90
C VAL A 121 19.71 2.53 -8.55
N SER A 122 19.92 1.98 -9.75
CA SER A 122 21.14 2.12 -10.54
C SER A 122 21.27 3.45 -11.31
N GLU A 123 20.18 4.21 -11.42
CA GLU A 123 20.14 5.50 -12.10
C GLU A 123 20.46 6.65 -11.12
N SER A 124 20.93 7.78 -11.64
CA SER A 124 21.15 8.99 -10.83
C SER A 124 19.94 9.90 -10.89
N CYS A 125 19.59 10.51 -9.76
CA CYS A 125 18.61 11.60 -9.75
C CYS A 125 19.17 12.75 -10.59
N LYS A 126 18.39 13.19 -11.56
CA LYS A 126 18.69 14.43 -12.29
C LYS A 126 18.05 15.56 -11.52
N ASP A 127 18.72 16.71 -11.47
CA ASP A 127 18.11 17.95 -11.01
C ASP A 127 17.01 18.34 -12.02
N LYS A 128 15.83 17.77 -11.84
CA LYS A 128 14.63 18.23 -12.53
C LYS A 128 14.13 19.40 -11.68
N THR A 129 14.51 20.61 -12.07
CA THR A 129 13.76 21.80 -11.67
C THR A 129 12.31 21.56 -12.07
N PRO A 130 11.34 21.57 -11.13
CA PRO A 130 9.93 21.44 -11.48
C PRO A 130 9.59 22.54 -12.49
N LYS A 131 8.93 22.18 -13.59
CA LYS A 131 8.46 23.15 -14.60
C LYS A 131 7.12 23.73 -14.19
#